data_AF-A0A525CGZ6-F1
#
_entry.id   AF-A0A525CGZ6-F1
#
_cell.length_a   1.000
_cell.length_b   1.000
_cell.length_c   1.000
_cell.angle_alpha   90.00
_cell.angle_beta   90.00
_cell.angle_gamma   90.00
#
_symmetry.space_group_name_H-M   'P 1'
#
loop_
_entity.id
_entity.type
_entity.pdbx_description
1 polymer ?
#
loop_
_entity_poly.entity_id
_entity_poly.type
_entity_poly.pdbx_seq_one_letter_code
_entity_poly.pdbx_strand_id
1 'polypeptide(L)'
;MNDIKHLRNTLWTSKFSKQDEAAMEEVAATVEGSSSPFKELILFALENTKKDVADGNFKVAAKELSLVHELPVNEEEVEEWDFAWFYKNQLGEYFDKNKNIDRVKQVIDYLAESQKRLKQ
;
A
#
# COMPACT_ATOMS: atom_id res chain seq x y z
N MET A 1 -6.24 -9.01 -5.63
CA MET A 1 -5.28 -8.59 -4.58
C MET A 1 -5.30 -9.46 -3.29
N ASN A 2 -5.63 -10.76 -3.40
CA ASN A 2 -5.68 -11.65 -2.23
C ASN A 2 -4.33 -11.78 -1.52
N ASP A 3 -3.24 -11.58 -2.25
CA ASP A 3 -1.87 -11.71 -1.73
C ASP A 3 -1.52 -10.56 -0.78
N ILE A 4 -1.84 -9.29 -1.10
CA ILE A 4 -1.61 -8.16 -0.16
C ILE A 4 -2.40 -8.35 1.14
N LYS A 5 -3.65 -8.81 1.04
CA LYS A 5 -4.48 -9.12 2.22
C LYS A 5 -3.85 -10.23 3.07
N HIS A 6 -3.32 -11.28 2.44
CA HIS A 6 -2.61 -12.36 3.11
C HIS A 6 -1.36 -11.83 3.84
N LEU A 7 -0.47 -11.16 3.11
CA LEU A 7 0.77 -10.55 3.62
C LEU A 7 0.50 -9.62 4.81
N ARG A 8 -0.50 -8.74 4.68
CA ARG A 8 -0.93 -7.85 5.77
C ARG A 8 -1.32 -8.62 7.04
N ASN A 9 -2.06 -9.72 6.87
CA ASN A 9 -2.52 -10.52 8.01
C ASN A 9 -1.37 -11.34 8.66
N THR A 10 -0.43 -11.85 7.86
CA THR A 10 0.76 -12.54 8.40
C THR A 10 1.66 -11.58 9.16
N LEU A 11 1.81 -10.33 8.69
CA LEU A 11 2.47 -9.25 9.44
C LEU A 11 1.76 -8.92 10.76
N TRP A 12 0.43 -8.73 10.73
CA TRP A 12 -0.36 -8.44 11.94
C TRP A 12 -0.22 -9.51 13.03
N THR A 13 -0.09 -10.78 12.61
CA THR A 13 0.06 -11.93 13.51
C THR A 13 1.52 -12.27 13.81
N SER A 14 2.47 -11.50 13.28
CA SER A 14 3.93 -11.73 13.41
C SER A 14 4.35 -13.13 12.96
N LYS A 15 3.68 -13.66 11.93
CA LYS A 15 3.96 -14.95 11.28
C LYS A 15 4.58 -14.78 9.89
N PHE A 16 5.06 -13.58 9.59
CA PHE A 16 5.67 -13.26 8.32
C PHE A 16 6.92 -14.11 8.10
N SER A 17 7.00 -14.75 6.94
CA SER A 17 8.02 -15.75 6.60
C SER A 17 8.79 -15.34 5.34
N LYS A 18 9.85 -16.08 5.02
CA LYS A 18 10.58 -15.90 3.75
C LYS A 18 9.71 -16.14 2.51
N GLN A 19 8.67 -16.97 2.63
CA GLN A 19 7.72 -17.15 1.52
C GLN A 19 6.86 -15.90 1.34
N ASP A 20 6.48 -15.24 2.43
CA ASP A 20 5.80 -13.95 2.38
C ASP A 20 6.69 -12.84 1.80
N GLU A 21 8.00 -12.84 2.11
CA GLU A 21 8.96 -11.93 1.48
C GLU A 21 8.98 -12.11 -0.04
N ALA A 22 9.09 -13.35 -0.53
CA ALA A 22 9.07 -13.64 -1.96
C ALA A 22 7.74 -13.21 -2.61
N ALA A 23 6.61 -13.51 -1.99
CA ALA A 23 5.30 -13.06 -2.49
C ALA A 23 5.17 -11.53 -2.52
N MET A 24 5.77 -10.83 -1.56
CA MET A 24 5.82 -9.37 -1.55
C MET A 24 6.68 -8.81 -2.70
N GLU A 25 7.78 -9.47 -3.06
CA GLU A 25 8.57 -9.13 -4.25
C GLU A 25 7.78 -9.34 -5.55
N GLU A 26 7.03 -10.44 -5.65
CA GLU A 26 6.16 -10.71 -6.81
C GLU A 26 5.05 -9.67 -6.97
N VAL A 27 4.44 -9.24 -5.86
CA VAL A 27 3.48 -8.13 -5.85
C VAL A 27 4.15 -6.84 -6.33
N ALA A 28 5.34 -6.52 -5.83
CA ALA A 28 6.07 -5.32 -6.26
C ALA A 28 6.35 -5.35 -7.78
N ALA A 29 6.83 -6.47 -8.31
CA ALA A 29 7.08 -6.63 -9.75
C ALA A 29 5.79 -6.49 -10.59
N THR A 30 4.67 -7.00 -10.08
CA THR A 30 3.36 -6.85 -10.73
C THR A 30 2.94 -5.38 -10.81
N VAL A 31 3.09 -4.65 -9.70
CA VAL A 31 2.78 -3.21 -9.63
C VAL A 31 3.74 -2.39 -10.48
N GLU A 32 5.02 -2.76 -10.55
CA GLU A 32 6.00 -2.13 -11.45
C GLU A 32 5.60 -2.23 -12.93
N GLY A 33 4.96 -3.33 -13.33
CA GLY A 33 4.43 -3.52 -14.67
C GLY A 33 3.06 -2.90 -14.92
N SER A 34 2.39 -2.37 -13.89
CA SER A 34 0.99 -1.96 -13.98
C SER A 34 0.80 -0.52 -14.49
N SER A 35 -0.40 -0.26 -15.02
CA SER A 35 -0.84 1.07 -15.46
C SER A 35 -1.57 1.87 -14.39
N SER A 36 -1.64 1.37 -13.14
CA SER A 36 -2.41 2.06 -12.11
C SER A 36 -1.92 3.49 -11.85
N PRO A 37 -2.85 4.45 -11.72
CA PRO A 37 -2.50 5.81 -11.30
C PRO A 37 -1.91 5.84 -9.89
N PHE A 38 -2.13 4.81 -9.06
CA PHE A 38 -1.63 4.66 -7.69
C PHE A 38 -0.34 3.86 -7.59
N LYS A 39 0.24 3.41 -8.71
CA LYS A 39 1.47 2.61 -8.76
C LYS A 39 2.54 3.09 -7.79
N GLU A 40 2.90 4.37 -7.83
CA GLU A 40 3.98 4.94 -7.00
C GLU A 40 3.66 4.85 -5.50
N LEU A 41 2.40 5.09 -5.12
CA LEU A 41 1.95 4.96 -3.74
C LEU A 41 2.03 3.51 -3.25
N ILE A 42 1.65 2.56 -4.12
CA ILE A 42 1.71 1.13 -3.81
C ILE A 42 3.16 0.69 -3.62
N LEU A 43 4.06 1.07 -4.54
CA LEU A 43 5.49 0.75 -4.44
C LEU A 43 6.13 1.37 -3.20
N PHE A 44 5.81 2.62 -2.89
CA PHE A 44 6.26 3.30 -1.67
C PHE A 44 5.84 2.55 -0.39
N ALA A 45 4.58 2.10 -0.31
CA ALA A 45 4.11 1.35 0.85
C ALA A 45 4.81 -0.02 0.94
N LEU A 46 5.03 -0.71 -0.18
CA LEU A 46 5.76 -1.98 -0.22
C LEU A 46 7.22 -1.81 0.23
N GLU A 47 7.90 -0.75 -0.20
CA GLU A 47 9.27 -0.44 0.24
C GLU A 47 9.34 -0.19 1.76
N ASN A 48 8.43 0.64 2.29
CA ASN A 48 8.35 0.86 3.73
C ASN A 48 8.03 -0.43 4.50
N THR A 49 7.16 -1.27 3.95
CA THR A 49 6.83 -2.58 4.52
C THR A 49 8.08 -3.44 4.63
N LYS A 50 8.88 -3.56 3.55
CA LYS A 50 10.14 -4.31 3.53
C LYS A 50 11.11 -3.80 4.58
N LYS A 51 11.29 -2.48 4.66
CA LYS A 51 12.15 -1.86 5.66
C LYS A 51 11.69 -2.15 7.08
N ASP A 52 10.41 -1.97 7.35
CA ASP A 52 9.83 -2.21 8.67
C ASP A 52 9.91 -3.69 9.06
N VAL A 53 9.76 -4.62 8.11
CA VAL A 53 9.98 -6.06 8.34
C VAL A 53 11.44 -6.34 8.73
N ALA A 54 12.41 -5.78 8.00
CA ALA A 54 13.83 -5.95 8.30
C ALA A 54 14.19 -5.40 9.69
N ASP A 55 13.54 -4.32 10.11
CA ASP A 55 13.70 -3.70 11.43
C ASP A 55 12.88 -4.42 12.54
N GLY A 56 12.11 -5.47 12.21
CA GLY A 56 11.26 -6.21 13.16
C GLY A 56 9.96 -5.50 13.55
N ASN A 57 9.62 -4.40 12.87
CA ASN A 57 8.45 -3.56 13.13
C ASN A 57 7.19 -4.07 12.40
N PHE A 58 6.82 -5.34 12.58
CA PHE A 58 5.75 -6.01 11.81
C PHE A 58 4.39 -5.30 11.86
N LYS A 59 4.01 -4.69 12.99
CA LYS A 59 2.74 -3.95 13.09
C LYS A 59 2.76 -2.64 12.32
N VAL A 60 3.93 -2.02 12.15
CA VAL A 60 4.08 -0.83 11.32
C VAL A 60 4.03 -1.22 9.85
N ALA A 61 4.77 -2.27 9.46
CA ALA A 61 4.71 -2.87 8.13
C ALA A 61 3.27 -3.25 7.73
N ALA A 62 2.51 -3.87 8.63
CA ALA A 62 1.12 -4.23 8.38
C ALA A 62 0.22 -3.01 8.10
N LYS A 63 0.49 -1.84 8.71
CA LYS A 63 -0.28 -0.62 8.45
C LYS A 63 0.03 -0.03 7.07
N GLU A 64 1.28 -0.13 6.62
CA GLU A 64 1.65 0.28 5.25
C GLU A 64 0.89 -0.58 4.23
N LEU A 65 0.84 -1.91 4.42
CA LEU A 65 0.01 -2.77 3.56
C LEU A 65 -1.49 -2.51 3.72
N SER A 66 -1.97 -2.13 4.91
CA SER A 66 -3.37 -1.71 5.08
C SER A 66 -3.71 -0.50 4.22
N LEU A 67 -2.82 0.47 4.02
CA LEU A 67 -3.12 1.63 3.16
C LEU A 67 -3.40 1.19 1.73
N VAL A 68 -2.64 0.22 1.21
CA VAL A 68 -2.62 -0.11 -0.21
C VAL A 68 -3.43 -1.35 -0.58
N HIS A 69 -3.96 -2.09 0.40
CA HIS A 69 -4.74 -3.31 0.15
C HIS A 69 -6.07 -3.10 -0.57
N GLU A 70 -6.50 -1.85 -0.74
CA GLU A 70 -7.73 -1.50 -1.46
C GLU A 70 -7.44 -0.62 -2.68
N LEU A 71 -6.19 -0.31 -2.99
CA LEU A 71 -5.87 0.52 -4.17
C LEU A 71 -5.98 -0.31 -5.45
N PRO A 72 -6.56 0.25 -6.53
CA PRO A 72 -6.62 -0.45 -7.82
C PRO A 72 -5.21 -0.58 -8.40
N VAL A 73 -4.88 -1.77 -8.92
CA VAL A 73 -3.57 -2.08 -9.51
C VAL A 73 -3.58 -1.88 -11.04
N ASN A 74 -4.75 -1.91 -11.67
CA ASN A 74 -4.92 -1.66 -13.10
C ASN A 74 -5.99 -0.59 -13.35
N GLU A 75 -5.97 0.04 -14.53
CA GLU A 75 -6.93 1.09 -14.90
C GLU A 75 -8.39 0.61 -14.87
N GLU A 76 -8.68 -0.62 -15.30
CA GLU A 76 -10.04 -1.18 -15.26
C GLU A 76 -10.62 -1.23 -13.84
N GLU A 77 -9.78 -1.48 -12.83
CA GLU A 77 -10.20 -1.53 -11.43
C GLU A 77 -10.52 -0.13 -10.88
N VAL A 78 -9.99 0.93 -11.50
CA VAL A 78 -10.19 2.32 -11.05
C VAL A 78 -11.62 2.78 -11.29
N GLU A 79 -12.24 2.39 -12.41
CA GLU A 79 -13.58 2.86 -12.79
C GLU A 79 -14.66 2.43 -11.78
N GLU A 80 -14.51 1.24 -11.22
CA GLU A 80 -15.44 0.67 -10.24
C GLU A 80 -15.03 0.97 -8.78
N TRP A 81 -13.95 1.72 -8.58
CA TRP A 81 -13.37 1.92 -7.26
C TRP A 81 -14.05 3.03 -6.45
N ASP A 82 -14.38 2.75 -5.19
CA ASP A 82 -15.00 3.72 -4.28
C ASP A 82 -13.96 4.67 -3.65
N PHE A 83 -13.67 5.76 -4.38
CA PHE A 83 -12.81 6.84 -3.92
C PHE A 83 -13.25 7.41 -2.57
N ALA A 84 -14.55 7.64 -2.38
CA ALA A 84 -15.08 8.29 -1.18
C ALA A 84 -14.84 7.42 0.05
N TRP A 85 -15.04 6.11 -0.09
CA TRP A 85 -14.74 5.15 0.97
C TRP A 85 -13.24 5.08 1.27
N PHE A 86 -12.37 5.06 0.27
CA PHE A 86 -10.91 5.04 0.48
C PHE A 86 -10.44 6.25 1.29
N TYR A 87 -10.82 7.46 0.87
CA TYR A 87 -10.42 8.70 1.56
C TYR A 87 -10.93 8.74 3.00
N LYS A 88 -12.18 8.34 3.22
CA LYS A 88 -12.80 8.38 4.55
C LYS A 88 -12.23 7.34 5.50
N ASN A 89 -12.01 6.12 5.03
CA ASN A 89 -11.70 4.98 5.90
C ASN A 89 -10.21 4.67 5.89
N GLN A 90 -9.63 4.31 4.74
CA GLN A 90 -8.24 3.86 4.67
C GLN A 90 -7.25 5.01 4.91
N LEU A 91 -7.44 6.14 4.21
CA LEU A 91 -6.52 7.26 4.34
C LEU A 91 -6.62 7.93 5.72
N GLY A 92 -7.85 8.12 6.22
CA GLY A 92 -8.07 8.61 7.59
C GLY A 92 -7.41 7.72 8.64
N GLU A 93 -7.62 6.41 8.56
CA GLU A 93 -6.98 5.46 9.47
C GLU A 93 -5.45 5.51 9.39
N TYR A 94 -4.88 5.64 8.19
CA TYR A 94 -3.44 5.74 8.00
C TYR A 94 -2.86 6.97 8.71
N PHE A 95 -3.48 8.14 8.55
CA PHE A 95 -3.03 9.37 9.21
C PHE A 95 -3.18 9.33 10.73
N ASP A 96 -4.24 8.70 11.25
CA ASP A 96 -4.43 8.55 12.70
C ASP A 96 -3.39 7.62 13.33
N LYS A 97 -2.97 6.58 12.59
CA LYS A 97 -2.15 5.48 13.12
C LYS A 97 -0.67 5.58 12.77
N ASN A 98 -0.27 6.41 11.80
CA ASN A 98 1.11 6.62 11.40
C ASN A 98 1.65 7.94 11.94
N LYS A 99 2.58 7.86 12.91
CA LYS A 99 3.15 9.05 13.58
C LYS A 99 4.37 9.61 12.88
N ASN A 100 4.84 8.97 11.79
CA ASN A 100 5.96 9.46 11.02
C ASN A 100 5.48 10.53 10.02
N ILE A 101 5.77 11.79 10.33
CA ILE A 101 5.30 12.92 9.52
C ILE A 101 5.87 12.91 8.10
N ASP A 102 7.08 12.39 7.91
CA ASP A 102 7.72 12.36 6.58
C ASP A 102 7.03 11.32 5.70
N ARG A 103 6.64 10.17 6.26
CA ARG A 103 5.81 9.18 5.54
C ARG A 103 4.44 9.75 5.18
N VAL A 104 3.79 10.44 6.11
CA VAL A 104 2.49 11.08 5.86
C VAL A 104 2.58 12.09 4.71
N LYS A 105 3.62 12.92 4.68
CA LYS A 105 3.84 13.88 3.59
C LYS A 105 4.01 13.16 2.24
N GLN A 106 4.85 12.14 2.18
CA GLN A 106 5.07 11.37 0.95
C GLN A 106 3.79 10.70 0.45
N VAL A 107 2.96 10.15 1.34
CA VAL A 107 1.64 9.60 0.95
C VAL A 107 0.76 10.68 0.34
N ILE A 108 0.71 11.88 0.92
CA ILE A 108 -0.06 13.01 0.38
C ILE A 108 0.46 13.39 -1.01
N ASP A 109 1.78 13.47 -1.18
CA ASP A 109 2.40 13.82 -2.46
C ASP A 109 2.10 12.78 -3.54
N TYR A 110 2.25 11.49 -3.24
CA TYR A 110 1.89 10.42 -4.18
C TYR A 110 0.41 10.43 -4.53
N LEU A 111 -0.49 10.63 -3.55
CA LEU A 111 -1.92 10.76 -3.82
C LEU A 111 -2.23 11.95 -4.72
N ALA A 112 -1.59 13.09 -4.51
CA ALA A 112 -1.78 14.27 -5.35
C ALA A 112 -1.34 14.00 -6.80
N GLU A 113 -0.22 13.30 -7.00
CA GLU A 113 0.22 12.88 -8.33
C GLU A 113 -0.72 11.86 -8.97
N SER A 114 -1.21 10.87 -8.22
CA SER A 114 -2.22 9.91 -8.70
C SER A 114 -3.48 10.61 -9.20
N GLN A 115 -3.94 11.63 -8.48
CA GLN A 115 -5.11 12.43 -8.87
C GLN A 115 -4.90 13.26 -10.14
N LYS A 116 -3.66 13.61 -10.49
CA LYS A 116 -3.36 14.26 -11.78
C LYS A 116 -3.43 13.26 -12.92
N ARG A 117 -2.94 12.03 -12.71
CA ARG A 117 -2.98 10.95 -13.71
C ARG A 117 -4.41 10.53 -14.03
N LEU A 118 -5.28 10.48 -13.01
CA LEU A 118 -6.71 10.17 -13.17
C LEU A 118 -7.51 11.16 -14.04
N LYS A 119 -6.96 12.35 -14.32
CA LYS A 119 -7.62 13.40 -15.11
C LYS A 119 -7.15 13.48 -16.56
N GLN A 120 -6.18 12.65 -16.94
CA GLN A 120 -5.62 12.58 -18.30
C GLN A 120 -6.34 11.51 -19.11
#